data_AF-A0A497QZL3-F1
#
_entry.id   AF-A0A497QZL3-F1
#
_cell.length_a   1.000
_cell.length_b   1.000
_cell.length_c   1.000
_cell.angle_alpha   90.00
_cell.angle_beta   90.00
_cell.angle_gamma   90.00
#
_symmetry.space_group_name_H-M   'P 1'
#
loop_
_entity.id
_entity.type
_entity.pdbx_description
1 polymer ?
#
loop_
_entity_poly.entity_id
_entity_poly.type
_entity_poly.pdbx_seq_one_letter_code
_entity_poly.pdbx_strand_id
1 'polypeptide(L)'
;MFILQQDLEEKKDITIRGVNKALYNAFTAYSKKQGLSAGEAFNVITTISLRQPWRAHSFRRHKPPIRMGIKPEIISNMEQLVVTKKDLTAAGEKTMFLFRNIRKLVFTEDIDPQTLLKHVKMIQKSNVTFPKDIPKIIQLGLTFKKPFYKHPTNKEELKDITIRNVSVQLYDELLSKAKEQNKKTGELFSEILAHNLSVFEISEEVHSLGGREFLIISYEESLTVSRKDLEMLGERGVFFYKIKRLVFIKDVTPELFLKSVLKIVKCQEVILPTNIPRLIVLSRVVDCLKTNIT
;
A
#
# COMPACT_ATOMS: atom_id res chain seq x y z
N MET A 1 -17.75 23.07 -7.90
CA MET A 1 -18.23 23.46 -6.55
C MET A 1 -17.77 22.35 -5.59
N PHE A 2 -16.47 22.19 -5.33
CA PHE A 2 -15.55 23.02 -4.52
C PHE A 2 -16.00 23.12 -3.05
N ILE A 3 -15.86 22.03 -2.29
CA ILE A 3 -16.09 22.01 -0.83
C ILE A 3 -14.76 21.88 -0.04
N LEU A 4 -13.58 21.83 -0.70
CA LEU A 4 -12.30 21.61 0.02
C LEU A 4 -11.38 22.82 0.10
N GLN A 5 -11.66 23.91 -0.60
CA GLN A 5 -10.76 25.07 -0.60
C GLN A 5 -11.05 26.04 0.54
N GLN A 6 -12.31 26.14 1.00
CA GLN A 6 -12.70 27.06 2.07
C GLN A 6 -12.31 26.57 3.48
N ASP A 7 -12.23 25.26 3.72
CA ASP A 7 -12.00 24.71 5.08
C ASP A 7 -10.53 24.63 5.53
N LEU A 8 -9.57 25.00 4.67
CA LEU A 8 -8.12 24.94 4.97
C LEU A 8 -7.44 26.32 4.93
N GLU A 9 -8.23 27.40 5.02
CA GLU A 9 -7.74 28.77 4.84
C GLU A 9 -6.89 29.26 6.02
N GLU A 10 -7.27 28.95 7.27
CA GLU A 10 -6.48 29.33 8.43
C GLU A 10 -5.23 28.44 8.55
N LYS A 11 -4.06 29.09 8.45
CA LYS A 11 -2.75 28.44 8.48
C LYS A 11 -1.90 29.01 9.60
N LYS A 12 -1.13 28.14 10.25
CA LYS A 12 -0.14 28.53 11.25
C LYS A 12 1.16 27.74 11.11
N ASP A 13 2.20 28.26 11.73
CA ASP A 13 3.41 27.51 11.99
C ASP A 13 3.17 26.65 13.24
N ILE A 14 3.42 25.35 13.11
CA ILE A 14 3.25 24.39 14.21
C ILE A 14 4.59 23.75 14.57
N THR A 15 4.75 23.42 15.85
CA THR A 15 5.86 22.58 16.31
C THR A 15 5.33 21.22 16.76
N ILE A 16 5.83 20.15 16.16
CA ILE A 16 5.52 18.77 16.55
C ILE A 16 6.76 18.19 17.20
N ARG A 17 6.62 17.75 18.46
CA ARG A 17 7.73 17.19 19.24
C ARG A 17 7.81 15.67 19.08
N GLY A 18 9.03 15.14 19.11
CA GLY A 18 9.27 13.70 19.10
C GLY A 18 8.85 13.02 17.80
N VAL A 19 9.15 13.61 16.65
CA VAL A 19 8.92 12.98 15.34
C VAL A 19 10.13 12.14 14.95
N ASN A 20 9.90 10.96 14.37
CA ASN A 20 10.98 10.13 13.85
C ASN A 20 11.77 10.89 12.77
N LYS A 21 13.06 11.07 13.03
CA LYS A 21 13.97 11.89 12.24
C LYS A 21 14.13 11.35 10.82
N ALA A 22 14.29 10.04 10.66
CA ALA A 22 14.48 9.40 9.36
C ALA A 22 13.24 9.54 8.47
N LEU A 23 12.06 9.26 9.03
CA LEU A 23 10.79 9.39 8.30
C LEU A 23 10.52 10.84 7.89
N TYR A 24 10.75 11.81 8.79
CA TYR A 24 10.57 13.21 8.45
C TYR A 24 11.53 13.68 7.35
N ASN A 25 12.80 13.28 7.41
CA ASN A 25 13.78 13.64 6.39
C ASN A 25 13.40 13.05 5.02
N ALA A 26 12.95 11.79 4.97
CA ALA A 26 12.46 11.16 3.76
C ALA A 26 11.21 11.89 3.21
N PHE A 27 10.29 12.27 4.09
CA PHE A 27 9.10 13.05 3.75
C PHE A 27 9.45 14.43 3.17
N THR A 28 10.39 15.15 3.75
CA THR A 28 10.80 16.46 3.21
C THR A 28 11.50 16.34 1.86
N ALA A 29 12.34 15.30 1.69
CA ALA A 29 12.99 15.02 0.42
C ALA A 29 11.97 14.69 -0.68
N TYR A 30 10.98 13.86 -0.36
CA TYR A 30 9.87 13.54 -1.26
C TYR A 30 9.04 14.78 -1.60
N SER A 31 8.65 15.57 -0.59
CA SER A 31 7.87 16.80 -0.79
C SER A 31 8.57 17.77 -1.75
N LYS A 32 9.89 17.97 -1.56
CA LYS A 32 10.71 18.80 -2.45
C LYS A 32 10.76 18.23 -3.87
N LYS A 33 10.92 16.91 -4.03
CA LYS A 33 10.88 16.23 -5.35
C LYS A 33 9.56 16.46 -6.08
N GLN A 34 8.45 16.56 -5.34
CA GLN A 34 7.11 16.85 -5.90
C GLN A 34 6.80 18.34 -6.03
N GLY A 35 7.74 19.24 -5.73
CA GLY A 35 7.53 20.69 -5.79
C GLY A 35 6.60 21.24 -4.70
N LEU A 36 6.43 20.51 -3.59
CA LEU A 36 5.59 20.91 -2.46
C LEU A 36 6.45 21.42 -1.29
N SER A 37 5.96 22.41 -0.57
CA SER A 37 6.46 22.75 0.76
C SER A 37 6.09 21.66 1.78
N ALA A 38 6.82 21.61 2.90
CA ALA A 38 6.53 20.65 3.97
C ALA A 38 5.11 20.83 4.56
N GLY A 39 4.62 22.08 4.63
CA GLY A 39 3.26 22.38 5.09
C GLY A 39 2.18 21.89 4.15
N GLU A 40 2.34 22.10 2.84
CA GLU A 40 1.41 21.57 1.83
C GLU A 40 1.39 20.05 1.85
N ALA A 41 2.56 19.42 1.84
CA ALA A 41 2.67 17.97 1.90
C ALA A 41 2.07 17.41 3.21
N PHE A 42 2.26 18.10 4.34
CA PHE A 42 1.66 17.75 5.63
C PHE A 42 0.14 17.74 5.52
N ASN A 43 -0.44 18.82 4.99
CA ASN A 43 -1.89 18.96 4.86
C ASN A 43 -2.45 17.82 3.97
N VAL A 44 -1.76 17.50 2.88
CA VAL A 44 -2.15 16.38 1.98
C VAL A 44 -2.13 15.04 2.71
N ILE A 45 -1.00 14.64 3.31
CA ILE A 45 -0.89 13.30 3.91
C ILE A 45 -1.78 13.13 5.15
N THR A 46 -1.97 14.22 5.90
CA THR A 46 -2.81 14.23 7.10
C THR A 46 -4.28 14.13 6.71
N THR A 47 -4.70 14.87 5.67
CA THR A 47 -6.05 14.71 5.08
C THR A 47 -6.28 13.28 4.60
N ILE A 48 -5.32 12.70 3.87
CA ILE A 48 -5.42 11.33 3.36
C ILE A 48 -5.57 10.33 4.53
N SER A 49 -4.81 10.54 5.61
CA SER A 49 -4.73 9.59 6.71
C SER A 49 -5.88 9.69 7.70
N LEU A 50 -6.28 10.91 8.04
CA LEU A 50 -7.30 11.19 9.05
C LEU A 50 -8.71 11.18 8.44
N ARG A 51 -8.89 11.91 7.34
CA ARG A 51 -10.23 12.12 6.73
C ARG A 51 -10.62 11.05 5.70
N GLN A 52 -9.68 10.22 5.25
CA GLN A 52 -9.86 9.17 4.23
C GLN A 52 -10.49 9.66 2.90
N PRO A 53 -9.67 9.96 1.88
CA PRO A 53 -9.94 10.96 0.83
C PRO A 53 -10.70 10.47 -0.41
N TRP A 54 -11.37 9.32 -0.43
CA TRP A 54 -12.13 8.95 -1.65
C TRP A 54 -13.38 9.83 -1.89
N ARG A 55 -13.69 10.76 -0.97
CA ARG A 55 -14.61 11.89 -1.18
C ARG A 55 -13.93 13.23 -1.51
N ALA A 56 -12.60 13.31 -1.57
CA ALA A 56 -11.85 14.57 -1.64
C ALA A 56 -10.88 14.63 -2.83
N HIS A 57 -11.10 15.61 -3.70
CA HIS A 57 -10.43 15.86 -4.98
C HIS A 57 -8.95 16.34 -4.86
N SER A 58 -8.18 15.88 -3.88
CA SER A 58 -6.99 16.60 -3.41
C SER A 58 -5.66 16.34 -4.16
N PHE A 59 -5.70 15.69 -5.32
CA PHE A 59 -4.58 15.69 -6.28
C PHE A 59 -5.09 16.18 -7.64
N ARG A 60 -5.30 17.49 -7.75
CA ARG A 60 -5.37 18.15 -9.06
C ARG A 60 -4.47 19.37 -9.06
N ARG A 61 -3.19 19.11 -9.26
CA ARG A 61 -2.34 19.89 -10.16
C ARG A 61 -1.15 19.01 -10.58
N HIS A 62 -1.19 18.63 -11.86
CA HIS A 62 -0.12 18.13 -12.73
C HIS A 62 0.03 16.66 -13.12
N LYS A 63 -0.66 15.67 -12.53
CA LYS A 63 -0.81 14.35 -13.20
C LYS A 63 -2.19 13.76 -12.91
N PRO A 64 -2.85 13.13 -13.90
CA PRO A 64 -4.11 12.43 -13.65
C PRO A 64 -3.88 11.37 -12.57
N PRO A 65 -4.87 11.10 -11.69
CA PRO A 65 -4.78 9.97 -10.78
C PRO A 65 -4.43 8.73 -11.60
N ILE A 66 -3.50 7.91 -11.10
CA ILE A 66 -3.20 6.61 -11.69
C ILE A 66 -4.53 5.87 -11.81
N ARG A 67 -5.10 5.81 -13.02
CA ARG A 67 -6.32 5.05 -13.29
C ARG A 67 -5.91 3.59 -13.23
N MET A 68 -5.98 2.99 -12.05
CA MET A 68 -5.74 1.57 -11.85
C MET A 68 -6.96 0.76 -12.32
N GLY A 69 -7.19 0.74 -13.63
CA GLY A 69 -8.23 -0.07 -14.26
C GLY A 69 -9.65 0.36 -13.90
N ILE A 70 -10.54 -0.63 -13.78
CA ILE A 70 -11.96 -0.44 -13.49
C ILE A 70 -12.14 0.15 -12.08
N LYS A 71 -12.96 1.20 -11.96
CA LYS A 71 -13.31 1.79 -10.66
C LYS A 71 -14.09 0.74 -9.84
N PRO A 72 -13.62 0.36 -8.64
CA PRO A 72 -14.30 -0.66 -7.86
C PRO A 72 -15.51 -0.09 -7.11
N GLU A 73 -16.51 -0.94 -6.88
CA GLU A 73 -17.58 -0.73 -5.91
C GLU A 73 -17.05 -0.95 -4.49
N ILE A 74 -17.40 -0.07 -3.57
CA ILE A 74 -16.82 -0.06 -2.21
C ILE A 74 -17.83 -0.62 -1.22
N ILE A 75 -17.45 -1.71 -0.56
CA ILE A 75 -18.20 -2.30 0.56
C ILE A 75 -17.41 -2.04 1.84
N SER A 76 -18.00 -1.32 2.81
CA SER A 76 -17.22 -0.92 3.99
C SER A 76 -18.01 -0.67 5.26
N ASN A 77 -17.29 -0.63 6.39
CA ASN A 77 -17.77 -0.27 7.73
C ASN A 77 -18.86 -1.24 8.25
N MET A 78 -18.53 -2.53 8.25
CA MET A 78 -19.44 -3.59 8.68
C MET A 78 -18.81 -4.42 9.79
N GLU A 79 -19.62 -4.89 10.75
CA GLU A 79 -19.14 -5.85 11.76
C GLU A 79 -18.83 -7.21 11.13
N GLN A 80 -19.71 -7.71 10.26
CA GLN A 80 -19.53 -9.00 9.60
C GLN A 80 -20.07 -8.97 8.18
N LEU A 81 -19.37 -9.65 7.27
CA LEU A 81 -19.81 -9.91 5.91
C LEU A 81 -19.40 -11.32 5.49
N VAL A 82 -20.34 -12.08 4.94
CA VAL A 82 -20.09 -13.36 4.29
C VAL A 82 -20.36 -13.16 2.79
N VAL A 83 -19.41 -13.58 1.95
CA VAL A 83 -19.46 -13.37 0.51
C VAL A 83 -19.38 -14.72 -0.19
N THR A 84 -20.34 -14.99 -1.06
CA THR A 84 -20.42 -16.18 -1.90
C THR A 84 -19.97 -15.92 -3.34
N LYS A 85 -19.72 -16.99 -4.11
CA LYS A 85 -19.41 -16.86 -5.53
C LYS A 85 -20.56 -16.20 -6.30
N LYS A 86 -21.81 -16.50 -5.89
CA LYS A 86 -23.00 -15.88 -6.46
C LYS A 86 -23.01 -14.37 -6.24
N ASP A 87 -22.65 -13.90 -5.05
CA ASP A 87 -22.62 -12.46 -4.74
C ASP A 87 -21.63 -11.71 -5.63
N LEU A 88 -20.44 -12.29 -5.87
CA LEU A 88 -19.41 -11.70 -6.72
C LEU A 88 -19.80 -11.70 -8.21
N THR A 89 -20.37 -12.80 -8.69
CA THR A 89 -20.68 -12.98 -10.12
C THR A 89 -21.97 -12.31 -10.56
N ALA A 90 -22.96 -12.20 -9.68
CA ALA A 90 -24.23 -11.53 -9.97
C ALA A 90 -24.08 -10.02 -10.26
N ALA A 91 -22.99 -9.41 -9.78
CA ALA A 91 -22.68 -8.00 -10.03
C ALA A 91 -22.19 -7.71 -11.46
N GLY A 92 -21.95 -8.75 -12.27
CA GLY A 92 -21.52 -8.63 -13.67
C GLY A 92 -20.00 -8.72 -13.86
N GLU A 93 -19.59 -9.11 -15.06
CA GLU A 93 -18.19 -9.47 -15.37
C GLU A 93 -17.18 -8.33 -15.22
N LYS A 94 -17.65 -7.09 -15.34
CA LYS A 94 -16.81 -5.88 -15.27
C LYS A 94 -16.82 -5.26 -13.87
N THR A 95 -17.51 -5.85 -12.90
CA THR A 95 -17.62 -5.25 -11.57
C THR A 95 -16.53 -5.81 -10.65
N MET A 96 -15.80 -4.89 -10.03
CA MET A 96 -14.79 -5.19 -9.03
C MET A 96 -15.17 -4.60 -7.68
N PHE A 97 -14.84 -5.29 -6.60
CA PHE A 97 -15.15 -4.89 -5.24
C PHE A 97 -13.90 -4.51 -4.46
N LEU A 98 -14.00 -3.43 -3.70
CA LEU A 98 -13.05 -3.06 -2.67
C LEU A 98 -13.74 -3.24 -1.31
N PHE A 99 -13.25 -4.20 -0.52
CA PHE A 99 -13.73 -4.45 0.83
C PHE A 99 -12.88 -3.66 1.83
N ARG A 100 -13.52 -2.90 2.73
CA ARG A 100 -12.78 -2.06 3.66
C ARG A 100 -13.40 -1.95 5.04
N ASN A 101 -12.58 -2.01 6.09
CA ASN A 101 -13.04 -1.79 7.46
C ASN A 101 -14.21 -2.74 7.82
N ILE A 102 -14.02 -4.03 7.53
CA ILE A 102 -14.98 -5.08 7.86
C ILE A 102 -14.37 -5.92 8.98
N ARG A 103 -14.96 -5.91 10.17
CA ARG A 103 -14.36 -6.56 11.34
C ARG A 103 -14.23 -8.08 11.16
N LYS A 104 -15.15 -8.72 10.44
CA LYS A 104 -15.05 -10.13 10.01
C LYS A 104 -15.56 -10.32 8.58
N LEU A 105 -14.66 -10.56 7.63
CA LEU A 105 -14.98 -10.84 6.23
C LEU A 105 -14.72 -12.32 5.93
N VAL A 106 -15.73 -13.06 5.46
CA VAL A 106 -15.58 -14.48 5.15
C VAL A 106 -15.96 -14.72 3.69
N PHE A 107 -15.04 -15.25 2.91
CA PHE A 107 -15.32 -15.80 1.59
C PHE A 107 -15.65 -17.29 1.74
N THR A 108 -16.77 -17.74 1.19
CA THR A 108 -17.24 -19.13 1.32
C THR A 108 -16.51 -20.08 0.37
N GLU A 109 -16.52 -21.37 0.68
CA GLU A 109 -15.72 -22.41 0.00
C GLU A 109 -16.05 -22.61 -1.49
N ASP A 110 -17.18 -22.12 -1.97
CA ASP A 110 -17.57 -22.14 -3.39
C ASP A 110 -16.78 -21.12 -4.25
N ILE A 111 -15.99 -20.25 -3.61
CA ILE A 111 -15.18 -19.24 -4.29
C ILE A 111 -13.82 -19.81 -4.69
N ASP A 112 -13.56 -19.83 -5.99
CA ASP A 112 -12.26 -20.20 -6.56
C ASP A 112 -11.31 -19.00 -6.72
N PRO A 113 -9.99 -19.24 -6.90
CA PRO A 113 -9.00 -18.19 -7.09
C PRO A 113 -9.28 -17.22 -8.24
N GLN A 114 -9.81 -17.71 -9.38
CA GLN A 114 -10.06 -16.87 -10.54
C GLN A 114 -11.24 -15.92 -10.30
N THR A 115 -12.27 -16.40 -9.61
CA THR A 115 -13.39 -15.55 -9.16
C THR A 115 -12.90 -14.39 -8.30
N LEU A 116 -12.00 -14.65 -7.34
CA LEU A 116 -11.42 -13.60 -6.50
C LEU A 116 -10.59 -12.61 -7.31
N LEU A 117 -9.71 -13.09 -8.20
CA LEU A 117 -8.90 -12.20 -9.02
C LEU A 117 -9.78 -11.36 -9.95
N LYS A 118 -10.83 -11.92 -10.54
CA LYS A 118 -11.73 -11.17 -11.42
C LYS A 118 -12.52 -10.09 -10.67
N HIS A 119 -13.09 -10.43 -9.52
CA HIS A 119 -14.09 -9.57 -8.86
C HIS A 119 -13.59 -8.83 -7.62
N VAL A 120 -12.43 -9.17 -7.05
CA VAL A 120 -11.90 -8.49 -5.87
C VAL A 120 -10.70 -7.64 -6.26
N LYS A 121 -10.82 -6.34 -6.02
CA LYS A 121 -9.75 -5.38 -6.26
C LYS A 121 -8.76 -5.38 -5.12
N MET A 122 -9.27 -5.26 -3.90
CA MET A 122 -8.45 -5.09 -2.70
C MET A 122 -9.31 -5.23 -1.44
N ILE A 123 -8.70 -5.74 -0.39
CA ILE A 123 -9.24 -5.85 0.97
C ILE A 123 -8.36 -5.00 1.88
N GLN A 124 -8.97 -4.08 2.63
CA GLN A 124 -8.24 -3.13 3.48
C GLN A 124 -8.82 -3.09 4.90
N LYS A 125 -7.96 -3.16 5.93
CA LYS A 125 -8.40 -3.03 7.33
C LYS A 125 -9.54 -4.00 7.69
N SER A 126 -9.50 -5.21 7.15
CA SER A 126 -10.52 -6.23 7.42
C SER A 126 -9.86 -7.51 7.91
N ASN A 127 -10.49 -8.20 8.86
CA ASN A 127 -10.07 -9.55 9.25
C ASN A 127 -10.73 -10.54 8.29
N VAL A 128 -9.98 -11.01 7.30
CA VAL A 128 -10.49 -11.85 6.22
C VAL A 128 -10.19 -13.33 6.47
N THR A 129 -11.18 -14.17 6.20
CA THR A 129 -11.03 -15.63 6.10
C THR A 129 -11.29 -16.03 4.65
N PHE A 130 -10.29 -16.65 4.02
CA PHE A 130 -10.39 -17.21 2.68
C PHE A 130 -10.68 -18.72 2.74
N PRO A 131 -11.28 -19.28 1.68
CA PRO A 131 -11.36 -20.73 1.48
C PRO A 131 -9.98 -21.38 1.50
N LYS A 132 -9.93 -22.66 1.89
CA LYS A 132 -8.66 -23.39 2.07
C LYS A 132 -7.86 -23.50 0.78
N ASP A 133 -8.55 -23.56 -0.35
CA ASP A 133 -7.92 -23.77 -1.66
C ASP A 133 -7.38 -22.48 -2.30
N ILE A 134 -7.56 -21.31 -1.65
CA ILE A 134 -7.01 -20.06 -2.15
C ILE A 134 -5.51 -20.00 -1.86
N PRO A 135 -4.65 -19.87 -2.87
CA PRO A 135 -3.21 -19.76 -2.70
C PRO A 135 -2.80 -18.55 -1.86
N LYS A 136 -1.78 -18.72 -1.03
CA LYS A 136 -1.25 -17.66 -0.16
C LYS A 136 -0.88 -16.40 -0.94
N ILE A 137 -0.32 -16.54 -2.15
CA ILE A 137 0.05 -15.38 -3.00
C ILE A 137 -1.16 -14.50 -3.34
N ILE A 138 -2.33 -15.09 -3.58
CA ILE A 138 -3.57 -14.38 -3.90
C ILE A 138 -4.15 -13.74 -2.63
N GLN A 139 -4.18 -14.48 -1.51
CA GLN A 139 -4.64 -13.95 -0.23
C GLN A 139 -3.85 -12.69 0.17
N LEU A 140 -2.51 -12.76 0.06
CA LEU A 140 -1.62 -11.65 0.35
C LEU A 140 -1.78 -10.51 -0.67
N GLY A 141 -1.87 -10.84 -1.96
CA GLY A 141 -1.96 -9.86 -3.03
C GLY A 141 -3.27 -9.06 -3.02
N LEU A 142 -4.37 -9.66 -2.56
CA LEU A 142 -5.65 -8.98 -2.38
C LEU A 142 -5.73 -8.21 -1.07
N THR A 143 -4.93 -8.57 -0.06
CA THR A 143 -4.98 -7.96 1.28
C THR A 143 -3.92 -6.87 1.42
N PHE A 144 -4.35 -5.61 1.47
CA PHE A 144 -3.43 -4.50 1.65
C PHE A 144 -2.90 -4.45 3.09
N LYS A 145 -1.62 -4.76 3.25
CA LYS A 145 -0.90 -4.61 4.52
C LYS A 145 -0.29 -3.22 4.62
N LYS A 146 -0.47 -2.61 5.79
CA LYS A 146 0.27 -1.40 6.16
C LYS A 146 1.61 -1.81 6.77
N PRO A 147 2.66 -0.98 6.60
CA PRO A 147 3.90 -1.21 7.31
C PRO A 147 3.62 -1.21 8.81
N PHE A 148 4.09 -2.24 9.52
CA PHE A 148 4.18 -2.17 10.96
C PHE A 148 5.22 -1.11 11.34
N TYR A 149 4.80 -0.12 12.12
CA TYR A 149 5.66 0.95 12.59
C TYR A 149 5.70 0.93 14.12
N LYS A 150 6.90 0.81 14.67
CA LYS A 150 7.17 1.00 16.09
C LYS A 150 7.88 2.33 16.26
N HIS A 151 7.30 3.22 17.07
CA HIS A 151 7.92 4.50 17.34
C HIS A 151 9.21 4.31 18.17
N PRO A 152 10.33 4.95 17.77
CA PRO A 152 11.57 4.84 18.52
C PRO A 152 11.43 5.36 19.95
N THR A 153 12.08 4.68 20.88
CA THR A 153 12.25 5.16 22.26
C THR A 153 13.54 5.94 22.45
N ASN A 154 14.54 5.75 21.57
CA ASN A 154 15.79 6.48 21.59
C ASN A 154 15.57 7.93 21.15
N LYS A 155 15.97 8.89 21.98
CA LYS A 155 15.84 10.33 21.70
C LYS A 155 16.66 10.78 20.49
N GLU A 156 17.77 10.12 20.17
CA GLU A 156 18.62 10.48 19.01
C GLU A 156 17.95 10.22 17.66
N GLU A 157 16.99 9.29 17.64
CA GLU A 157 16.17 8.97 16.47
C GLU A 157 14.95 9.89 16.34
N LEU A 158 14.70 10.73 17.33
CA LEU A 158 13.59 11.67 17.38
C LEU A 158 14.10 13.10 17.19
N LYS A 159 13.24 13.96 16.65
CA LYS A 159 13.49 15.40 16.57
C LYS A 159 12.21 16.18 16.73
N ASP A 160 12.34 17.39 17.25
CA ASP A 160 11.29 18.38 17.23
C ASP A 160 11.34 19.11 15.89
N ILE A 161 10.18 19.28 15.26
CA ILE A 161 10.06 19.89 13.94
C ILE A 161 9.13 21.08 14.00
N THR A 162 9.46 22.13 13.25
CA THR A 162 8.53 23.22 12.96
C THR A 162 8.12 23.12 11.50
N ILE A 163 6.82 23.02 11.26
CA ILE A 163 6.23 22.98 9.91
C ILE A 163 5.43 24.26 9.72
N ARG A 164 5.77 25.01 8.68
CA ARG A 164 5.09 26.26 8.33
C ARG A 164 3.85 26.02 7.48
N ASN A 165 2.91 26.96 7.51
CA ASN A 165 1.72 26.96 6.63
C ASN A 165 0.84 25.69 6.75
N VAL A 166 0.70 25.17 7.97
CA VAL A 166 -0.16 24.01 8.25
C VAL A 166 -1.57 24.49 8.57
N SER A 167 -2.59 23.79 8.04
CA SER A 167 -3.98 24.06 8.39
C SER A 167 -4.21 23.83 9.89
N VAL A 168 -4.78 24.84 10.56
CA VAL A 168 -5.12 24.79 11.98
C VAL A 168 -6.05 23.60 12.26
N GLN A 169 -7.12 23.47 11.48
CA GLN A 169 -8.11 22.41 11.62
C GLN A 169 -7.49 21.00 11.49
N LEU A 170 -6.65 20.76 10.47
CA LEU A 170 -6.01 19.45 10.29
C LEU A 170 -5.04 19.12 11.42
N TYR A 171 -4.35 20.12 11.97
CA TYR A 171 -3.49 19.92 13.12
C TYR A 171 -4.31 19.57 14.36
N ASP A 172 -5.44 20.23 14.59
CA ASP A 172 -6.30 19.95 15.75
C ASP A 172 -6.98 18.57 15.65
N GLU A 173 -7.32 18.13 14.43
CA GLU A 173 -7.75 16.75 14.17
C GLU A 173 -6.65 15.73 14.46
N LEU A 174 -5.40 16.03 14.06
CA LEU A 174 -4.24 15.18 14.38
C LEU A 174 -4.04 15.07 15.89
N LEU A 175 -4.14 16.19 16.62
CA LEU A 175 -4.04 16.22 18.09
C LEU A 175 -5.14 15.38 18.75
N SER A 176 -6.39 15.59 18.32
CA SER A 176 -7.54 14.85 18.83
C SER A 176 -7.38 13.35 18.58
N LYS A 177 -6.94 12.97 17.37
CA LYS A 177 -6.71 11.56 17.03
C LYS A 177 -5.56 10.94 17.80
N ALA A 178 -4.50 11.69 18.07
CA ALA A 178 -3.39 11.23 18.90
C ALA A 178 -3.87 10.93 20.32
N LYS A 179 -4.66 11.85 20.90
CA LYS A 179 -5.26 11.69 22.23
C LYS A 179 -6.19 10.48 22.30
N GLU A 180 -7.09 10.31 21.32
CA GLU A 180 -7.97 9.13 21.23
C GLU A 180 -7.20 7.80 21.22
N GLN A 181 -6.01 7.79 20.61
CA GLN A 181 -5.16 6.59 20.52
C GLN A 181 -4.17 6.45 21.69
N ASN A 182 -4.22 7.34 22.69
CA ASN A 182 -3.23 7.41 23.78
C ASN A 182 -1.78 7.53 23.26
N LYS A 183 -1.57 8.25 22.15
CA LYS A 183 -0.27 8.49 21.53
C LYS A 183 0.15 9.95 21.65
N LYS A 184 1.46 10.19 21.60
CA LYS A 184 1.99 11.55 21.41
C LYS A 184 1.74 12.00 19.97
N THR A 185 1.58 13.30 19.74
CA THR A 185 1.36 13.84 18.39
C THR A 185 2.49 13.48 17.42
N GLY A 186 3.76 13.56 17.85
CA GLY A 186 4.90 13.20 17.02
C GLY A 186 4.96 11.70 16.69
N GLU A 187 4.48 10.86 17.59
CA GLU A 187 4.33 9.42 17.37
C GLU A 187 3.28 9.13 16.29
N LEU A 188 2.06 9.66 16.45
CA LEU A 188 1.00 9.48 15.45
C LEU A 188 1.42 10.06 14.09
N PHE A 189 2.05 11.23 14.08
CA PHE A 189 2.54 11.82 12.83
C PHE A 189 3.62 10.95 12.19
N SER A 190 4.54 10.38 12.96
CA SER A 190 5.54 9.45 12.44
C SER A 190 4.91 8.20 11.83
N GLU A 191 3.85 7.67 12.45
CA GLU A 191 3.08 6.56 11.89
C GLU A 191 2.40 6.94 10.57
N ILE A 192 1.82 8.15 10.48
CA ILE A 192 1.27 8.69 9.23
C ILE A 192 2.35 8.75 8.14
N LEU A 193 3.55 9.24 8.48
CA LEU A 193 4.67 9.29 7.55
C LEU A 193 5.07 7.89 7.06
N ALA A 194 5.23 6.93 7.96
CA ALA A 194 5.60 5.55 7.62
C ALA A 194 4.61 4.91 6.63
N HIS A 195 3.31 5.10 6.88
CA HIS A 195 2.25 4.61 6.00
C HIS A 195 2.27 5.28 4.62
N ASN A 196 2.34 6.61 4.55
CA ASN A 196 2.20 7.33 3.28
C ASN A 196 3.47 7.25 2.43
N LEU A 197 4.66 7.28 3.03
CA LEU A 197 5.91 7.12 2.29
C LEU A 197 5.96 5.80 1.54
N SER A 198 5.45 4.72 2.15
CA SER A 198 5.38 3.43 1.48
C SER A 198 4.44 3.42 0.28
N VAL A 199 3.28 4.10 0.40
CA VAL A 199 2.35 4.28 -0.72
C VAL A 199 2.99 5.08 -1.84
N PHE A 200 3.72 6.15 -1.51
CA PHE A 200 4.43 6.98 -2.48
C PHE A 200 5.50 6.19 -3.23
N GLU A 201 6.35 5.44 -2.52
CA GLU A 201 7.38 4.58 -3.12
C GLU A 201 6.77 3.55 -4.09
N ILE A 202 5.69 2.87 -3.68
CA ILE A 202 4.98 1.93 -4.57
C ILE A 202 4.40 2.68 -5.78
N SER A 203 3.80 3.86 -5.59
CA SER A 203 3.15 4.60 -6.67
C SER A 203 4.13 5.09 -7.74
N GLU A 204 5.36 5.47 -7.35
CA GLU A 204 6.41 5.87 -8.29
C GLU A 204 6.80 4.68 -9.19
N GLU A 205 6.98 3.50 -8.61
CA GLU A 205 7.33 2.29 -9.36
C GLU A 205 6.18 1.80 -10.24
N VAL A 206 4.94 1.83 -9.73
CA VAL A 206 3.75 1.41 -10.47
C VAL A 206 3.51 2.27 -11.72
N HIS A 207 3.83 3.57 -11.67
CA HIS A 207 3.67 4.44 -12.84
C HIS A 207 4.48 3.94 -14.05
N SER A 208 5.60 3.25 -13.82
CA SER A 208 6.43 2.65 -14.88
C SER A 208 5.81 1.42 -15.55
N LEU A 209 4.73 0.84 -14.99
CA LEU A 209 4.17 -0.45 -15.40
C LEU A 209 3.05 -0.38 -16.44
N GLY A 210 2.72 0.81 -16.94
CA GLY A 210 1.91 0.96 -18.17
C GLY A 210 0.48 0.41 -18.10
N GLY A 211 -0.22 0.59 -16.98
CA GLY A 211 -1.66 0.26 -16.88
C GLY A 211 -2.00 -1.23 -16.75
N ARG A 212 -0.99 -2.11 -16.67
CA ARG A 212 -1.20 -3.54 -16.38
C ARG A 212 -1.91 -3.74 -15.03
N GLU A 213 -2.77 -4.75 -14.94
CA GLU A 213 -3.30 -5.17 -13.65
C GLU A 213 -2.27 -5.97 -12.86
N PHE A 214 -2.18 -5.73 -11.56
CA PHE A 214 -1.26 -6.44 -10.69
C PHE A 214 -1.76 -6.48 -9.25
N LEU A 215 -1.18 -7.41 -8.50
CA LEU A 215 -1.29 -7.49 -7.04
C LEU A 215 -0.03 -6.94 -6.39
N ILE A 216 -0.17 -6.36 -5.20
CA ILE A 216 0.96 -5.93 -4.38
C ILE A 216 1.06 -6.85 -3.18
N ILE A 217 2.22 -7.48 -3.00
CA ILE A 217 2.51 -8.30 -1.82
C ILE A 217 3.62 -7.62 -1.03
N SER A 218 3.33 -7.29 0.21
CA SER A 218 4.21 -6.46 1.02
C SER A 218 4.32 -6.88 2.48
N TYR A 219 5.48 -6.53 3.08
CA TYR A 219 5.75 -6.67 4.51
C TYR A 219 5.70 -8.11 5.05
N GLU A 220 6.08 -9.08 4.24
CA GLU A 220 6.26 -10.46 4.69
C GLU A 220 7.66 -10.68 5.28
N GLU A 221 7.73 -11.43 6.37
CA GLU A 221 8.99 -11.93 6.93
C GLU A 221 9.65 -12.91 5.95
N SER A 222 8.87 -13.85 5.40
CA SER A 222 9.35 -14.72 4.34
C SER A 222 8.22 -15.14 3.41
N LEU A 223 8.53 -15.19 2.12
CA LEU A 223 7.63 -15.67 1.08
C LEU A 223 8.41 -16.57 0.11
N THR A 224 7.87 -17.77 -0.13
CA THR A 224 8.35 -18.67 -1.16
C THR A 224 7.33 -18.68 -2.30
N VAL A 225 7.80 -18.59 -3.54
CA VAL A 225 7.00 -18.45 -4.76
C VAL A 225 7.36 -19.56 -5.73
N SER A 226 6.36 -20.37 -6.08
CA SER A 226 6.43 -21.45 -7.05
C SER A 226 5.91 -21.04 -8.43
N ARG A 227 6.16 -21.89 -9.43
CA ARG A 227 5.48 -21.80 -10.73
C ARG A 227 3.96 -21.76 -10.56
N LYS A 228 3.42 -22.67 -9.74
CA LYS A 228 1.96 -22.77 -9.49
C LYS A 228 1.40 -21.46 -8.96
N ASP A 229 2.10 -20.80 -8.04
CA ASP A 229 1.69 -19.49 -7.50
C ASP A 229 1.60 -18.43 -8.60
N LEU A 230 2.59 -18.36 -9.50
CA LEU A 230 2.63 -17.37 -10.58
C LEU A 230 1.63 -17.66 -11.71
N GLU A 231 1.38 -18.93 -12.02
CA GLU A 231 0.38 -19.34 -13.01
C GLU A 231 -1.04 -19.01 -12.55
N MET A 232 -1.31 -19.17 -11.24
CA MET A 232 -2.62 -18.87 -10.66
C MET A 232 -2.99 -17.39 -10.70
N LEU A 233 -2.02 -16.48 -10.85
CA LEU A 233 -2.28 -15.05 -11.05
C LEU A 233 -2.93 -14.74 -12.41
N GLY A 234 -2.86 -15.67 -13.38
CA GLY A 234 -3.43 -15.50 -14.70
C GLY A 234 -2.80 -14.33 -15.47
N GLU A 235 -3.62 -13.34 -15.80
CA GLU A 235 -3.18 -12.13 -16.50
C GLU A 235 -2.59 -11.06 -15.58
N ARG A 236 -2.81 -11.18 -14.27
CA ARG A 236 -2.29 -10.21 -13.30
C ARG A 236 -0.81 -10.44 -13.05
N GLY A 237 -0.07 -9.34 -13.05
CA GLY A 237 1.29 -9.35 -12.53
C GLY A 237 1.33 -9.32 -11.00
N VAL A 238 2.52 -9.50 -10.43
CA VAL A 238 2.79 -9.34 -9.01
C VAL A 238 3.93 -8.35 -8.79
N PHE A 239 3.71 -7.48 -7.82
CA PHE A 239 4.67 -6.50 -7.31
C PHE A 239 5.05 -6.92 -5.88
N PHE A 240 6.31 -7.26 -5.65
CA PHE A 240 6.82 -7.59 -4.32
C PHE A 240 7.48 -6.36 -3.69
N TYR A 241 7.11 -6.03 -2.45
CA TYR A 241 7.58 -4.81 -1.78
C TYR A 241 7.94 -5.03 -0.31
N LYS A 242 9.16 -4.67 0.10
CA LYS A 242 9.61 -4.76 1.51
C LYS A 242 9.36 -6.14 2.15
N ILE A 243 9.69 -7.20 1.42
CA ILE A 243 9.72 -8.58 1.96
C ILE A 243 11.13 -8.83 2.50
N LYS A 244 11.26 -9.37 3.72
CA LYS A 244 12.60 -9.64 4.27
C LYS A 244 13.28 -10.77 3.50
N ARG A 245 12.59 -11.91 3.30
CA ARG A 245 13.15 -13.03 2.53
C ARG A 245 12.19 -13.55 1.45
N LEU A 246 12.47 -13.22 0.19
CA LEU A 246 11.70 -13.66 -0.98
C LEU A 246 12.46 -14.76 -1.72
N VAL A 247 11.85 -15.93 -1.87
CA VAL A 247 12.46 -17.10 -2.53
C VAL A 247 11.63 -17.52 -3.73
N PHE A 248 12.23 -17.55 -4.91
CA PHE A 248 11.67 -18.23 -6.07
C PHE A 248 12.26 -19.63 -6.14
N ILE A 249 11.41 -20.66 -6.23
CA ILE A 249 11.89 -22.04 -6.31
C ILE A 249 12.22 -22.45 -7.75
N LYS A 250 12.92 -23.59 -7.91
CA LYS A 250 13.51 -24.05 -9.17
C LYS A 250 12.53 -24.30 -10.32
N ASP A 251 11.24 -24.46 -10.02
CA ASP A 251 10.22 -24.72 -11.03
C ASP A 251 9.79 -23.46 -11.82
N VAL A 252 10.19 -22.27 -11.36
CA VAL A 252 9.90 -21.00 -12.03
C VAL A 252 10.81 -20.82 -13.24
N THR A 253 10.23 -20.68 -14.44
CA THR A 253 11.01 -20.44 -15.66
C THR A 253 11.24 -18.95 -15.91
N PRO A 254 12.26 -18.58 -16.70
CA PRO A 254 12.54 -17.19 -17.05
C PRO A 254 11.34 -16.47 -17.70
N GLU A 255 10.59 -17.17 -18.55
CA GLU A 255 9.45 -16.62 -19.28
C GLU A 255 8.29 -16.31 -18.33
N LEU A 256 7.98 -17.24 -17.43
CA LEU A 256 6.93 -17.05 -16.42
C LEU A 256 7.31 -15.94 -15.45
N PHE A 257 8.58 -15.87 -15.03
CA PHE A 257 9.09 -14.80 -14.19
C PHE A 257 8.92 -13.44 -14.88
N LEU A 258 9.34 -13.29 -16.14
CA LEU A 258 9.23 -12.04 -16.88
C LEU A 258 7.77 -11.61 -17.11
N LYS A 259 6.88 -12.57 -17.33
CA LYS A 259 5.45 -12.35 -17.52
C LYS A 259 4.77 -11.88 -16.24
N SER A 260 4.96 -12.63 -15.15
CA SER A 260 4.18 -12.45 -13.92
C SER A 260 4.85 -11.50 -12.92
N VAL A 261 6.18 -11.49 -12.79
CA VAL A 261 6.88 -10.64 -11.82
C VAL A 261 7.18 -9.27 -12.41
N LEU A 262 6.42 -8.26 -12.00
CA LEU A 262 6.55 -6.91 -12.56
C LEU A 262 7.71 -6.15 -11.93
N LYS A 263 7.82 -6.20 -10.60
CA LYS A 263 8.85 -5.52 -9.80
C LYS A 263 9.08 -6.23 -8.47
N ILE A 264 10.30 -6.13 -7.97
CA ILE A 264 10.73 -6.55 -6.63
C ILE A 264 11.46 -5.36 -6.02
N VAL A 265 10.90 -4.74 -4.98
CA VAL A 265 11.36 -3.43 -4.50
C VAL A 265 11.63 -3.47 -3.00
N LYS A 266 12.81 -2.98 -2.58
CA LYS A 266 13.21 -2.85 -1.18
C LYS A 266 13.10 -4.14 -0.35
N CYS A 267 13.25 -5.30 -1.00
CA CYS A 267 13.34 -6.58 -0.30
C CYS A 267 14.74 -6.75 0.30
N GLN A 268 14.86 -7.40 1.46
CA GLN A 268 16.17 -7.55 2.10
C GLN A 268 16.99 -8.65 1.43
N GLU A 269 16.38 -9.81 1.20
CA GLU A 269 16.99 -10.94 0.53
C GLU A 269 16.06 -11.49 -0.54
N VAL A 270 16.56 -11.55 -1.77
CA VAL A 270 15.89 -12.18 -2.92
C VAL A 270 16.72 -13.37 -3.36
N ILE A 271 16.15 -14.58 -3.25
CA ILE A 271 16.78 -15.84 -3.63
C ILE A 271 16.08 -16.35 -4.88
N LEU A 272 16.87 -16.63 -5.91
CA LEU A 272 16.37 -17.02 -7.22
C LEU A 272 16.98 -18.34 -7.67
N PRO A 273 16.27 -19.11 -8.50
CA PRO A 273 16.80 -20.35 -9.02
C PRO A 273 17.86 -20.11 -10.10
N THR A 274 18.85 -21.00 -10.19
CA THR A 274 19.96 -20.92 -11.17
C THR A 274 19.53 -20.86 -12.63
N ASN A 275 18.33 -21.33 -12.96
CA ASN A 275 17.80 -21.34 -14.32
C ASN A 275 17.31 -19.96 -14.80
N ILE A 276 17.22 -18.94 -13.93
CA ILE A 276 16.83 -17.58 -14.34
C ILE A 276 18.08 -16.70 -14.53
N PRO A 277 18.33 -16.21 -15.76
CA PRO A 277 19.44 -15.31 -16.04
C PRO A 277 19.48 -14.08 -15.13
N ARG A 278 20.67 -13.74 -14.63
CA ARG A 278 20.87 -12.61 -13.70
C ARG A 278 20.36 -11.28 -14.24
N LEU A 279 20.50 -11.01 -15.55
CA LEU A 279 20.03 -9.76 -16.14
C LEU A 279 18.49 -9.65 -16.14
N ILE A 280 17.79 -10.76 -16.33
CA ILE A 280 16.32 -10.81 -16.22
C ILE A 280 15.89 -10.42 -14.80
N VAL A 281 16.57 -10.96 -13.80
CA VAL A 281 16.33 -10.63 -12.39
C VAL A 281 16.57 -9.15 -12.13
N LEU A 282 17.75 -8.65 -12.48
CA LEU A 282 18.14 -7.28 -12.20
C LEU A 282 17.24 -6.25 -12.89
N SER A 283 16.61 -6.62 -14.02
CA SER A 283 15.60 -5.78 -14.67
C SER A 283 14.33 -5.55 -13.82
N ARG A 284 14.05 -6.44 -12.85
CA ARG A 284 12.88 -6.39 -11.97
C ARG A 284 13.18 -5.88 -10.57
N VAL A 285 14.43 -5.97 -10.13
CA VAL A 285 14.85 -5.66 -8.76
C VAL A 285 15.26 -4.19 -8.62
N VAL A 286 14.73 -3.52 -7.59
CA VAL A 286 15.05 -2.12 -7.24
C VAL A 286 15.32 -2.02 -5.74
N ASP A 287 16.42 -1.37 -5.35
CA ASP A 287 16.80 -1.09 -3.96
C ASP A 287 16.78 -2.32 -3.00
N CYS A 288 17.07 -3.52 -3.50
CA CYS A 288 17.15 -4.71 -2.64
C CYS A 288 18.56 -4.89 -2.07
N LEU A 289 18.66 -5.31 -0.80
CA LEU A 289 19.96 -5.37 -0.11
C LEU A 289 20.83 -6.53 -0.61
N LYS A 290 20.23 -7.69 -0.86
CA LYS A 290 20.91 -8.91 -1.34
C LYS A 290 20.08 -9.62 -2.39
N THR A 291 20.74 -10.03 -3.47
CA THR A 291 20.15 -10.84 -4.54
C THR A 291 21.07 -12.03 -4.80
N ASN A 292 20.61 -13.22 -4.41
CA ASN A 292 21.36 -14.47 -4.47
C ASN A 292 20.76 -15.39 -5.54
N ILE A 293 21.62 -16.16 -6.20
CA ILE A 293 21.24 -17.20 -7.17
C ILE A 293 21.62 -18.56 -6.55
N THR A 294 20.68 -19.50 -6.50
CA THR A 294 20.80 -20.82 -5.84
C THR A 294 20.34 -21.96 -6.72
#